data_AF-A0A560J331-F1
#
_entry.id   AF-A0A560J331-F1
#
_cell.length_a   1.000
_cell.length_b   1.000
_cell.length_c   1.000
_cell.angle_alpha   90.00
_cell.angle_beta   90.00
_cell.angle_gamma   90.00
#
_symmetry.space_group_name_H-M   'P 1'
#
loop_
_entity.id
_entity.type
_entity.pdbx_description
1 polymer ?
#
loop_
_entity_poly.entity_id
_entity_poly.type
_entity_poly.pdbx_seq_one_letter_code
_entity_poly.pdbx_strand_id
1 'polypeptide(L)'
;MTETITTVSLPDGGKRIIGTSGDDALVGTAMADYISGAGGNDTLTGGGGVDILVGGAGDDSITGAGLLVGGAGDDTITGTGSVTTALYDVKQSQAAVTRAGATVTITTPDGGTDTLSGVQYAQFSDGIVQLSTVVTPIARSMPNSGESDIPLASLFSIVPLPGATPTTVTFKSTIRWWDGGNSVSILSNNANGVTVSYADWLKLYIQGDAAGHNTATVQIVVSDGVQDVSATAVLSTARHEAFVSSITSMGGTPDGGAQYQVTFNDNVTGVDAGDFMLVKTGTADGTVTNVNGSGKSYVVTVGAVSGLGSLQLGIDAGAANLTDTDLYDPIVGTYSHGYGTTYTADVLSVNRPAVLWTDTTASQSSTSAAFSPYEGPVDYLRSQFLWSSNDNVAIKALGPNVYLRGGAGQDALAVSAGSNVLDGGGGSNFLVGATGQDGGSDVFFIDAQDGLASWSTVVNFHAGDTITIWGYSSTSTSTWGADEGADGFKGATLQAALGGAGGSANTYVTLAGLSLADIQNHVTQTVGTSGAGGLTYLALTYHG
;
A
#
# COMPACT_ATOMS: atom_id res chain seq x y z
N MET A 1 -36.07 -40.57 27.41
CA MET A 1 -34.95 -40.45 28.37
C MET A 1 -35.49 -39.85 29.66
N THR A 2 -35.21 -40.42 30.83
CA THR A 2 -35.40 -39.72 32.13
C THR A 2 -34.13 -38.91 32.42
N GLU A 3 -33.98 -37.76 31.78
CA GLU A 3 -32.98 -36.79 32.20
C GLU A 3 -33.59 -35.83 33.22
N THR A 4 -33.16 -35.96 34.46
CA THR A 4 -33.42 -34.99 35.51
C THR A 4 -32.55 -33.76 35.23
N ILE A 5 -33.07 -32.78 34.47
CA ILE A 5 -32.40 -31.49 34.33
C ILE A 5 -32.62 -30.70 35.63
N THR A 6 -31.76 -30.89 36.62
CA THR A 6 -31.96 -30.30 37.95
C THR A 6 -31.55 -28.83 38.06
N THR A 7 -30.73 -28.28 37.15
CA THR A 7 -30.36 -26.86 37.19
C THR A 7 -30.08 -26.29 35.79
N VAL A 8 -31.13 -25.83 35.08
CA VAL A 8 -30.95 -24.82 34.03
C VAL A 8 -30.74 -23.49 34.74
N SER A 9 -29.52 -22.93 34.67
CA SER A 9 -29.30 -21.54 35.07
C SER A 9 -29.85 -20.66 33.97
N LEU A 10 -31.05 -20.12 34.15
CA LEU A 10 -31.67 -19.19 33.21
C LEU A 10 -30.94 -17.84 33.32
N PRO A 11 -30.35 -17.30 32.24
CA PRO A 11 -29.81 -15.95 32.24
C PRO A 11 -30.94 -14.94 32.55
N ASP A 12 -30.61 -13.89 33.29
CA ASP A 12 -31.37 -12.62 33.32
C ASP A 12 -32.78 -12.63 33.96
N GLY A 13 -33.01 -13.46 34.98
CA GLY A 13 -34.23 -13.36 35.80
C GLY A 13 -35.47 -14.08 35.24
N GLY A 14 -35.26 -14.98 34.27
CA GLY A 14 -36.26 -15.97 33.85
C GLY A 14 -36.64 -16.95 34.97
N LYS A 15 -37.80 -17.57 34.81
CA LYS A 15 -38.44 -18.51 35.73
C LYS A 15 -38.37 -19.93 35.22
N ARG A 16 -38.25 -20.85 36.17
CA ARG A 16 -38.50 -22.27 35.96
C ARG A 16 -39.88 -22.61 36.51
N ILE A 17 -40.80 -22.99 35.63
CA ILE A 17 -42.20 -23.32 35.93
C ILE A 17 -42.43 -24.79 35.56
N ILE A 18 -42.91 -25.59 36.51
CA ILE A 18 -43.18 -27.02 36.30
C ILE A 18 -44.64 -27.26 36.71
N GLY A 19 -45.42 -27.83 35.80
CA GLY A 19 -46.78 -28.29 36.00
C GLY A 19 -46.85 -29.61 36.77
N THR A 20 -47.97 -30.29 36.61
CA THR A 20 -48.37 -31.47 37.36
C THR A 20 -48.62 -32.64 36.41
N SER A 21 -49.43 -33.61 36.82
CA SER A 21 -49.81 -34.74 35.96
C SER A 21 -51.25 -34.61 35.46
N GLY A 22 -51.85 -33.42 35.56
CA GLY A 22 -53.15 -33.11 34.98
C GLY A 22 -53.12 -31.72 34.34
N ASP A 23 -54.20 -31.38 33.65
CA ASP A 23 -54.29 -30.21 32.78
C ASP A 23 -53.94 -28.89 33.50
N ASP A 24 -52.83 -28.28 33.11
CA ASP A 24 -52.28 -27.05 33.68
C ASP A 24 -52.32 -25.88 32.70
N ALA A 25 -52.49 -24.67 33.23
CA ALA A 25 -52.37 -23.42 32.46
C ALA A 25 -51.16 -22.63 32.97
N LEU A 26 -50.07 -22.66 32.21
CA LEU A 26 -48.76 -22.14 32.61
C LEU A 26 -48.38 -20.93 31.75
N VAL A 27 -48.03 -19.82 32.40
CA VAL A 27 -47.65 -18.57 31.73
C VAL A 27 -46.29 -18.10 32.26
N GLY A 28 -45.37 -17.87 31.33
CA GLY A 28 -44.05 -17.30 31.58
C GLY A 28 -44.08 -15.79 31.75
N THR A 29 -42.96 -15.17 31.43
CA THR A 29 -42.62 -13.79 31.70
C THR A 29 -42.21 -13.09 30.40
N ALA A 30 -41.52 -11.96 30.50
CA ALA A 30 -40.93 -11.30 29.32
C ALA A 30 -39.44 -11.69 29.12
N MET A 31 -38.92 -12.57 29.97
CA MET A 31 -37.53 -13.05 29.97
C MET A 31 -37.50 -14.52 29.54
N ALA A 32 -36.31 -15.05 29.25
CA ALA A 32 -36.12 -16.45 28.86
C ALA A 32 -36.51 -17.43 29.97
N ASP A 33 -37.63 -18.12 29.81
CA ASP A 33 -38.20 -19.05 30.79
C ASP A 33 -37.96 -20.53 30.43
N TYR A 34 -38.05 -21.40 31.43
CA TYR A 34 -38.21 -22.85 31.24
C TYR A 34 -39.57 -23.25 31.80
N ILE A 35 -40.46 -23.77 30.95
CA ILE A 35 -41.81 -24.19 31.32
C ILE A 35 -42.01 -25.64 30.89
N SER A 36 -42.46 -26.49 31.82
CA SER A 36 -42.83 -27.89 31.53
C SER A 36 -44.22 -28.19 32.05
N GLY A 37 -45.14 -28.67 31.21
CA GLY A 37 -46.49 -29.10 31.58
C GLY A 37 -46.51 -30.45 32.30
N ALA A 38 -45.65 -31.36 31.83
CA ALA A 38 -45.39 -32.72 32.32
C ALA A 38 -46.44 -33.74 31.89
N GLY A 39 -47.64 -33.77 32.44
CA GLY A 39 -48.69 -34.65 31.92
C GLY A 39 -50.07 -34.06 32.09
N GLY A 40 -51.01 -34.45 31.23
CA GLY A 40 -52.28 -33.75 31.08
C GLY A 40 -52.31 -32.97 29.76
N ASN A 41 -53.46 -32.38 29.45
CA ASN A 41 -53.60 -31.53 28.26
C ASN A 41 -53.36 -30.07 28.67
N ASP A 42 -52.13 -29.62 28.53
CA ASP A 42 -51.65 -28.38 29.11
C ASP A 42 -51.75 -27.18 28.15
N THR A 43 -51.87 -25.98 28.69
CA THR A 43 -51.76 -24.72 27.93
C THR A 43 -50.54 -23.94 28.41
N LEU A 44 -49.50 -23.89 27.57
CA LEU A 44 -48.22 -23.25 27.87
C LEU A 44 -48.07 -21.97 27.05
N THR A 45 -47.85 -20.83 27.73
CA THR A 45 -47.51 -19.56 27.10
C THR A 45 -46.17 -19.05 27.59
N GLY A 46 -45.16 -18.97 26.72
CA GLY A 46 -43.81 -18.51 27.10
C GLY A 46 -43.75 -17.03 27.45
N GLY A 47 -44.49 -16.20 26.70
CA GLY A 47 -44.46 -14.74 26.85
C GLY A 47 -43.45 -14.10 25.90
N GLY A 48 -42.58 -13.23 26.42
CA GLY A 48 -41.49 -12.63 25.66
C GLY A 48 -40.15 -13.26 26.02
N GLY A 49 -39.13 -13.10 25.18
CA GLY A 49 -37.84 -13.77 25.37
C GLY A 49 -37.70 -15.03 24.51
N VAL A 50 -36.65 -15.80 24.78
CA VAL A 50 -36.37 -17.08 24.10
C VAL A 50 -36.53 -18.17 25.14
N ASP A 51 -37.62 -18.91 25.04
CA ASP A 51 -38.06 -19.86 26.06
C ASP A 51 -37.71 -21.30 25.69
N ILE A 52 -37.79 -22.18 26.69
CA ILE A 52 -37.87 -23.63 26.51
C ILE A 52 -39.22 -24.07 27.06
N LEU A 53 -40.15 -24.45 26.17
CA LEU A 53 -41.49 -24.92 26.54
C LEU A 53 -41.61 -26.41 26.20
N VAL A 54 -42.01 -27.22 27.19
CA VAL A 54 -42.18 -28.67 27.06
C VAL A 54 -43.58 -29.04 27.50
N GLY A 55 -44.44 -29.46 26.58
CA GLY A 55 -45.80 -29.92 26.89
C GLY A 55 -45.76 -31.14 27.80
N GLY A 56 -45.33 -32.28 27.26
CA GLY A 56 -45.17 -33.51 28.03
C GLY A 56 -46.02 -34.62 27.45
N ALA A 57 -46.89 -35.23 28.25
CA ALA A 57 -47.81 -36.27 27.79
C ALA A 57 -49.24 -35.76 27.84
N GLY A 58 -49.97 -35.84 26.73
CA GLY A 58 -51.30 -35.28 26.55
C GLY A 58 -51.34 -34.41 25.30
N ASP A 59 -52.51 -33.89 24.97
CA ASP A 59 -52.70 -33.00 23.82
C ASP A 59 -52.50 -31.55 24.28
N ASP A 60 -51.31 -31.00 24.04
CA ASP A 60 -50.87 -29.72 24.59
C ASP A 60 -51.06 -28.53 23.63
N SER A 61 -51.33 -27.34 24.18
CA SER A 61 -51.38 -26.08 23.45
C SER A 61 -50.22 -25.18 23.85
N ILE A 62 -49.23 -25.05 22.98
CA ILE A 62 -47.96 -24.36 23.28
C ILE A 62 -47.85 -23.10 22.41
N THR A 63 -47.68 -21.95 23.05
CA THR A 63 -47.47 -20.66 22.38
C THR A 63 -46.23 -19.95 22.91
N GLY A 64 -45.25 -19.66 22.06
CA GLY A 64 -44.03 -18.99 22.49
C GLY A 64 -42.97 -18.89 21.41
N ALA A 65 -41.76 -18.48 21.78
CA ALA A 65 -40.62 -18.49 20.88
C ALA A 65 -39.40 -19.14 21.56
N GLY A 66 -38.47 -19.66 20.75
CA GLY A 66 -37.33 -20.45 21.24
C GLY A 66 -37.49 -21.93 20.92
N LEU A 67 -37.32 -22.79 21.93
CA LEU A 67 -37.36 -24.23 21.78
C LEU A 67 -38.68 -24.79 22.32
N LEU A 68 -39.51 -25.35 21.44
CA LEU A 68 -40.82 -25.88 21.77
C LEU A 68 -40.84 -27.39 21.58
N VAL A 69 -41.34 -28.12 22.57
CA VAL A 69 -41.48 -29.58 22.56
C VAL A 69 -42.94 -29.87 22.89
N GLY A 70 -43.70 -30.46 21.96
CA GLY A 70 -45.06 -30.94 22.22
C GLY A 70 -44.99 -32.11 23.20
N GLY A 71 -44.53 -33.25 22.69
CA GLY A 71 -44.24 -34.42 23.50
C GLY A 71 -45.00 -35.62 22.95
N ALA A 72 -45.79 -36.28 23.78
CA ALA A 72 -46.64 -37.38 23.36
C ALA A 72 -48.11 -36.96 23.39
N GLY A 73 -48.77 -36.93 22.23
CA GLY A 73 -50.17 -36.54 22.09
C GLY A 73 -50.36 -35.79 20.77
N ASP A 74 -51.56 -35.30 20.50
CA ASP A 74 -51.78 -34.46 19.32
C ASP A 74 -51.66 -32.98 19.71
N ASP A 75 -50.45 -32.43 19.55
CA ASP A 75 -50.12 -31.10 20.08
C ASP A 75 -50.41 -29.96 19.10
N THR A 76 -50.68 -28.77 19.63
CA THR A 76 -50.79 -27.52 18.85
C THR A 76 -49.70 -26.54 19.26
N ILE A 77 -48.75 -26.28 18.35
CA ILE A 77 -47.58 -25.45 18.61
C ILE A 77 -47.64 -24.17 17.77
N THR A 78 -47.64 -23.02 18.43
CA THR A 78 -47.70 -21.69 17.80
C THR A 78 -46.47 -20.85 18.13
N GLY A 79 -45.65 -20.56 17.12
CA GLY A 79 -44.49 -19.67 17.23
C GLY A 79 -44.87 -18.18 17.19
N THR A 80 -44.28 -17.35 18.06
CA THR A 80 -44.65 -15.92 18.22
C THR A 80 -43.72 -14.91 17.53
N GLY A 81 -43.07 -15.30 16.43
CA GLY A 81 -42.38 -14.35 15.52
C GLY A 81 -40.90 -14.09 15.78
N SER A 82 -40.35 -14.59 16.89
CA SER A 82 -38.89 -14.83 17.01
C SER A 82 -38.55 -16.22 16.48
N VAL A 83 -37.27 -16.51 16.20
CA VAL A 83 -36.83 -17.83 15.70
C VAL A 83 -37.32 -18.93 16.64
N THR A 84 -38.20 -19.77 16.13
CA THR A 84 -38.87 -20.84 16.87
C THR A 84 -38.54 -22.18 16.25
N THR A 85 -38.09 -23.10 17.09
CA THR A 85 -37.73 -24.47 16.72
C THR A 85 -38.62 -25.44 17.47
N ALA A 86 -39.37 -26.27 16.74
CA ALA A 86 -40.03 -27.44 17.32
C ALA A 86 -39.03 -28.61 17.34
N LEU A 87 -38.91 -29.31 18.47
CA LEU A 87 -37.94 -30.39 18.64
C LEU A 87 -38.64 -31.75 18.67
N TYR A 88 -38.07 -32.70 17.93
CA TYR A 88 -38.54 -34.07 17.80
C TYR A 88 -37.39 -35.04 18.07
N ASP A 89 -37.53 -35.89 19.09
CA ASP A 89 -36.55 -36.94 19.42
C ASP A 89 -36.74 -38.21 18.58
N VAL A 90 -36.92 -38.03 17.27
CA VAL A 90 -36.98 -39.09 16.26
C VAL A 90 -36.16 -38.70 15.05
N LYS A 91 -35.87 -39.63 14.15
CA LYS A 91 -35.26 -39.29 12.86
C LYS A 91 -36.31 -38.69 11.93
N GLN A 92 -35.91 -37.77 11.06
CA GLN A 92 -36.81 -37.16 10.08
C GLN A 92 -37.46 -38.21 9.15
N SER A 93 -36.74 -39.28 8.82
CA SER A 93 -37.25 -40.40 8.02
C SER A 93 -38.35 -41.23 8.69
N GLN A 94 -38.54 -41.07 10.00
CA GLN A 94 -39.59 -41.74 10.79
C GLN A 94 -40.81 -40.85 11.00
N ALA A 95 -40.71 -39.56 10.67
CA ALA A 95 -41.79 -38.59 10.79
C ALA A 95 -42.45 -38.33 9.44
N ALA A 96 -43.78 -38.25 9.44
CA ALA A 96 -44.53 -37.76 8.29
C ALA A 96 -44.75 -36.26 8.44
N VAL A 97 -44.06 -35.46 7.63
CA VAL A 97 -44.23 -34.00 7.58
C VAL A 97 -45.15 -33.66 6.42
N THR A 98 -46.34 -33.17 6.73
CA THR A 98 -47.33 -32.69 5.77
C THR A 98 -47.64 -31.22 6.03
N ARG A 99 -48.21 -30.49 5.06
CA ARG A 99 -48.54 -29.08 5.23
C ARG A 99 -49.84 -28.73 4.51
N ALA A 100 -50.67 -27.90 5.15
CA ALA A 100 -51.90 -27.36 4.59
C ALA A 100 -52.03 -25.88 4.96
N GLY A 101 -51.86 -24.98 3.98
CA GLY A 101 -51.78 -23.54 4.27
C GLY A 101 -50.63 -23.23 5.23
N ALA A 102 -50.82 -22.26 6.13
CA ALA A 102 -49.80 -21.82 7.09
C ALA A 102 -49.47 -22.86 8.18
N THR A 103 -50.16 -24.00 8.17
CA THR A 103 -50.08 -25.03 9.19
C THR A 103 -49.29 -26.23 8.68
N VAL A 104 -48.23 -26.61 9.41
CA VAL A 104 -47.46 -27.84 9.21
C VAL A 104 -48.00 -28.90 10.15
N THR A 105 -48.18 -30.12 9.66
CA THR A 105 -48.53 -31.27 10.48
C THR A 105 -47.37 -32.25 10.51
N ILE A 106 -46.88 -32.59 11.69
CA ILE A 106 -45.80 -33.56 11.90
C ILE A 106 -46.35 -34.73 12.69
N THR A 107 -46.45 -35.90 12.04
CA THR A 107 -46.81 -37.14 12.73
C THR A 107 -45.55 -37.93 13.02
N THR A 108 -45.32 -38.28 14.28
CA THR A 108 -44.20 -39.14 14.70
C THR A 108 -44.70 -40.44 15.33
N PRO A 109 -43.90 -41.52 15.34
CA PRO A 109 -44.34 -42.82 15.87
C PRO A 109 -44.68 -42.80 17.36
N ASP A 110 -43.95 -42.00 18.13
CA ASP A 110 -44.00 -42.00 19.60
C ASP A 110 -44.63 -40.72 20.17
N GLY A 111 -44.84 -39.70 19.33
CA GLY A 111 -45.26 -38.37 19.74
C GLY A 111 -46.66 -37.96 19.31
N GLY A 112 -47.36 -38.72 18.47
CA GLY A 112 -48.68 -38.32 17.93
C GLY A 112 -48.60 -37.42 16.70
N THR A 113 -49.65 -36.66 16.42
CA THR A 113 -49.80 -35.76 15.26
C THR A 113 -49.86 -34.30 15.68
N ASP A 114 -48.76 -33.60 15.51
CA ASP A 114 -48.64 -32.21 15.92
C ASP A 114 -49.03 -31.25 14.81
N THR A 115 -49.64 -30.14 15.20
CA THR A 115 -50.07 -29.05 14.34
C THR A 115 -49.28 -27.78 14.67
N LEU A 116 -48.43 -27.35 13.74
CA LEU A 116 -47.48 -26.26 13.91
C LEU A 116 -47.89 -25.06 13.07
N SER A 117 -47.86 -23.87 13.67
CA SER A 117 -48.04 -22.58 13.00
C SER A 117 -47.00 -21.58 13.49
N GLY A 118 -46.47 -20.73 12.61
CA GLY A 118 -45.49 -19.71 13.02
C GLY A 118 -44.13 -20.25 13.49
N VAL A 119 -43.86 -21.54 13.33
CA VAL A 119 -42.58 -22.22 13.66
C VAL A 119 -41.65 -22.21 12.44
N GLN A 120 -40.37 -21.83 12.62
CA GLN A 120 -39.41 -21.69 11.50
C GLN A 120 -38.64 -22.99 11.21
N TYR A 121 -38.39 -23.80 12.24
CA TYR A 121 -37.59 -25.01 12.12
C TYR A 121 -38.25 -26.17 12.87
N ALA A 122 -38.18 -27.37 12.29
CA ALA A 122 -38.33 -28.62 13.04
C ALA A 122 -36.95 -29.28 13.13
N GLN A 123 -36.47 -29.49 14.35
CA GLN A 123 -35.24 -30.21 14.61
C GLN A 123 -35.56 -31.67 14.94
N PHE A 124 -35.06 -32.58 14.10
CA PHE A 124 -35.05 -34.02 14.32
C PHE A 124 -33.68 -34.45 14.84
N SER A 125 -33.61 -35.67 15.38
CA SER A 125 -32.34 -36.25 15.88
C SER A 125 -31.22 -36.36 14.84
N ASP A 126 -31.57 -36.38 13.55
CA ASP A 126 -30.64 -36.52 12.42
C ASP A 126 -30.52 -35.26 11.54
N GLY A 127 -31.19 -34.16 11.89
CA GLY A 127 -31.06 -32.90 11.15
C GLY A 127 -32.19 -31.90 11.38
N ILE A 128 -32.07 -30.74 10.75
CA ILE A 128 -33.05 -29.65 10.84
C ILE A 128 -33.79 -29.54 9.52
N VAL A 129 -35.12 -29.49 9.59
CA VAL A 129 -36.01 -29.17 8.47
C VAL A 129 -36.49 -27.73 8.64
N GLN A 130 -36.31 -26.92 7.60
CA GLN A 130 -36.85 -25.57 7.57
C GLN A 130 -38.34 -25.60 7.20
N LEU A 131 -39.18 -24.98 8.02
CA LEU A 131 -40.64 -24.99 7.94
C LEU A 131 -41.24 -23.66 7.46
N SER A 132 -40.41 -22.64 7.21
CA SER A 132 -40.79 -21.37 6.57
C SER A 132 -40.00 -21.10 5.28
N THR A 133 -40.63 -20.47 4.29
CA THR A 133 -39.94 -19.99 3.08
C THR A 133 -38.92 -18.93 3.45
N VAL A 134 -37.68 -19.09 2.98
CA VAL A 134 -36.62 -18.09 3.16
C VAL A 134 -36.32 -17.44 1.82
N VAL A 135 -36.46 -16.12 1.79
CA VAL A 135 -36.09 -15.27 0.66
C VAL A 135 -34.90 -14.44 1.11
N THR A 136 -33.73 -14.75 0.57
CA THR A 136 -32.52 -14.00 0.87
C THR A 136 -32.24 -13.02 -0.27
N PRO A 137 -32.21 -11.70 -0.02
CA PRO A 137 -31.82 -10.74 -1.04
C PRO A 137 -30.34 -10.88 -1.35
N ILE A 138 -30.01 -10.80 -2.63
CA ILE A 138 -28.64 -10.77 -3.15
C ILE A 138 -28.35 -9.33 -3.56
N ALA A 139 -27.35 -8.72 -2.93
CA ALA A 139 -26.88 -7.41 -3.33
C ALA A 139 -26.27 -7.50 -4.74
N ARG A 140 -26.63 -6.55 -5.61
CA ARG A 140 -26.14 -6.54 -6.99
C ARG A 140 -25.66 -5.16 -7.39
N SER A 141 -24.50 -5.13 -8.04
CA SER A 141 -23.98 -3.96 -8.74
C SER A 141 -24.66 -3.79 -10.10
N MET A 142 -25.04 -2.56 -10.43
CA MET A 142 -25.69 -2.19 -11.70
C MET A 142 -24.77 -1.27 -12.53
N PRO A 143 -24.86 -1.30 -13.86
CA PRO A 143 -24.18 -0.32 -14.71
C PRO A 143 -24.65 1.12 -14.40
N ASN A 144 -23.73 2.09 -14.51
CA ASN A 144 -23.98 3.50 -14.20
C ASN A 144 -25.03 4.18 -15.10
N SER A 145 -25.32 3.61 -16.27
CA SER A 145 -26.44 4.00 -17.13
C SER A 145 -26.82 2.88 -18.10
N GLY A 146 -28.09 2.84 -18.50
CA GLY A 146 -28.59 1.91 -19.54
C GLY A 146 -29.71 0.97 -19.07
N GLU A 147 -30.25 0.22 -20.03
CA GLU A 147 -31.20 -0.85 -19.75
C GLU A 147 -30.43 -2.10 -19.30
N SER A 148 -30.86 -2.71 -18.19
CA SER A 148 -30.36 -4.03 -17.79
C SER A 148 -31.52 -5.01 -17.63
N ASP A 149 -31.40 -6.14 -18.29
CA ASP A 149 -32.26 -7.30 -18.08
C ASP A 149 -31.70 -8.10 -16.90
N ILE A 150 -32.47 -8.16 -15.83
CA ILE A 150 -32.06 -8.82 -14.59
C ILE A 150 -32.87 -10.09 -14.39
N PRO A 151 -32.23 -11.28 -14.42
CA PRO A 151 -32.88 -12.51 -14.00
C PRO A 151 -33.32 -12.39 -12.53
N LEU A 152 -34.58 -12.72 -12.22
CA LEU A 152 -35.10 -12.66 -10.84
C LEU A 152 -34.30 -13.56 -9.87
N ALA A 153 -33.88 -14.74 -10.34
CA ALA A 153 -33.01 -15.65 -9.61
C ALA A 153 -31.61 -15.08 -9.29
N SER A 154 -31.22 -13.95 -9.90
CA SER A 154 -29.96 -13.26 -9.59
C SER A 154 -30.09 -12.21 -8.49
N LEU A 155 -31.32 -11.83 -8.12
CA LEU A 155 -31.58 -10.83 -7.07
C LEU A 155 -32.02 -11.46 -5.75
N PHE A 156 -32.53 -12.68 -5.79
CA PHE A 156 -33.04 -13.37 -4.61
C PHE A 156 -32.70 -14.85 -4.68
N SER A 157 -32.26 -15.40 -3.56
CA SER A 157 -32.24 -16.84 -3.34
C SER A 157 -33.52 -17.23 -2.62
N ILE A 158 -34.31 -18.10 -3.23
CA ILE A 158 -35.51 -18.67 -2.62
C ILE A 158 -35.18 -20.11 -2.24
N VAL A 159 -35.23 -20.41 -0.95
CA VAL A 159 -35.27 -21.79 -0.46
C VAL A 159 -36.75 -22.12 -0.27
N PRO A 160 -37.36 -22.84 -1.22
CA PRO A 160 -38.76 -23.19 -1.10
C PRO A 160 -38.94 -24.24 -0.02
N LEU A 161 -40.16 -24.28 0.52
CA LEU A 161 -40.54 -25.32 1.46
C LEU A 161 -40.44 -26.72 0.80
N PRO A 162 -40.15 -27.78 1.57
CA PRO A 162 -40.20 -29.15 1.07
C PRO A 162 -41.54 -29.42 0.37
N GLY A 163 -41.47 -29.90 -0.88
CA GLY A 163 -42.64 -30.20 -1.72
C GLY A 163 -43.29 -28.99 -2.42
N ALA A 164 -42.79 -27.77 -2.23
CA ALA A 164 -43.27 -26.58 -2.93
C ALA A 164 -42.33 -26.18 -4.07
N THR A 165 -42.89 -25.85 -5.24
CA THR A 165 -42.21 -25.09 -6.29
C THR A 165 -42.74 -23.66 -6.25
N PRO A 166 -41.90 -22.65 -5.99
CA PRO A 166 -42.34 -21.26 -5.99
C PRO A 166 -42.64 -20.86 -7.44
N THR A 167 -43.91 -20.70 -7.77
CA THR A 167 -44.38 -20.44 -9.14
C THR A 167 -44.54 -18.96 -9.45
N THR A 168 -44.63 -18.09 -8.44
CA THR A 168 -44.98 -16.68 -8.61
C THR A 168 -44.32 -15.73 -7.62
N VAL A 169 -43.90 -14.55 -8.08
CA VAL A 169 -43.39 -13.43 -7.27
C VAL A 169 -44.22 -12.19 -7.56
N THR A 170 -44.68 -11.48 -6.53
CA THR A 170 -45.46 -10.23 -6.69
C THR A 170 -44.63 -9.03 -6.28
N PHE A 171 -44.61 -7.99 -7.12
CA PHE A 171 -43.90 -6.74 -6.82
C PHE A 171 -44.77 -5.78 -6.00
N LYS A 172 -44.27 -5.35 -4.84
CA LYS A 172 -44.82 -4.21 -4.08
C LYS A 172 -43.80 -3.08 -4.16
N SER A 173 -43.95 -2.14 -5.10
CA SER A 173 -42.98 -1.04 -5.19
C SER A 173 -43.35 0.13 -4.27
N THR A 174 -42.40 0.53 -3.43
CA THR A 174 -42.25 1.92 -3.00
C THR A 174 -40.86 2.36 -3.44
N ILE A 175 -40.74 3.04 -4.58
CA ILE A 175 -39.47 3.62 -5.02
C ILE A 175 -39.24 4.85 -4.15
N ARG A 176 -38.36 4.76 -3.15
CA ARG A 176 -37.94 5.92 -2.37
C ARG A 176 -36.55 6.35 -2.81
N TRP A 177 -36.49 7.53 -3.41
CA TRP A 177 -35.25 8.28 -3.56
C TRP A 177 -34.78 8.77 -2.20
N TRP A 178 -33.47 8.82 -2.01
CA TRP A 178 -32.85 9.70 -1.03
C TRP A 178 -31.97 10.70 -1.77
N ASP A 179 -32.58 11.78 -2.33
CA ASP A 179 -32.02 13.15 -2.35
C ASP A 179 -32.79 14.20 -3.22
N GLY A 180 -33.87 13.84 -3.92
CA GLY A 180 -34.88 14.84 -4.34
C GLY A 180 -34.87 15.27 -5.81
N GLY A 181 -35.57 14.48 -6.64
CA GLY A 181 -36.49 15.10 -7.61
C GLY A 181 -36.55 14.54 -9.03
N ASN A 182 -35.69 13.59 -9.44
CA ASN A 182 -35.80 12.98 -10.78
C ASN A 182 -36.23 11.51 -10.71
N SER A 183 -36.91 11.02 -11.75
CA SER A 183 -37.67 9.76 -11.72
C SER A 183 -36.90 8.57 -12.30
N VAL A 184 -36.76 7.48 -11.54
CA VAL A 184 -36.49 6.15 -12.12
C VAL A 184 -37.76 5.68 -12.81
N SER A 185 -37.71 5.49 -14.12
CA SER A 185 -38.82 4.94 -14.91
C SER A 185 -38.61 3.44 -15.05
N ILE A 186 -39.42 2.63 -14.36
CA ILE A 186 -39.47 1.18 -14.63
C ILE A 186 -40.19 1.01 -15.98
N LEU A 187 -39.44 0.74 -17.06
CA LEU A 187 -39.98 0.32 -18.35
C LEU A 187 -40.11 -1.19 -18.40
N SER A 188 -41.05 -1.73 -17.64
CA SER A 188 -41.75 -2.95 -18.05
C SER A 188 -43.24 -2.76 -17.81
N ASN A 189 -44.05 -3.37 -18.66
CA ASN A 189 -45.51 -3.24 -18.70
C ASN A 189 -46.18 -3.24 -17.30
N ASN A 190 -46.71 -2.09 -16.89
CA ASN A 190 -47.72 -1.93 -15.84
C ASN A 190 -47.36 -2.30 -14.40
N ALA A 191 -47.28 -1.27 -13.56
CA ALA A 191 -47.93 -1.13 -12.24
C ALA A 191 -47.52 -2.03 -11.06
N ASN A 192 -47.52 -1.41 -9.88
CA ASN A 192 -47.64 -2.07 -8.57
C ASN A 192 -48.65 -3.24 -8.60
N GLY A 193 -48.27 -4.39 -8.03
CA GLY A 193 -49.15 -5.54 -7.88
C GLY A 193 -49.13 -6.57 -9.01
N VAL A 194 -48.12 -6.54 -9.90
CA VAL A 194 -47.93 -7.59 -10.92
C VAL A 194 -47.27 -8.83 -10.33
N THR A 195 -47.83 -9.98 -10.68
CA THR A 195 -47.29 -11.32 -10.42
C THR A 195 -46.52 -11.81 -11.64
N VAL A 196 -45.23 -12.12 -11.47
CA VAL A 196 -44.35 -12.69 -12.50
C VAL A 196 -43.90 -14.09 -12.09
N SER A 197 -43.53 -14.92 -13.06
CA SER A 197 -42.89 -16.21 -12.76
C SER A 197 -41.48 -15.96 -12.20
N TYR A 198 -41.03 -16.81 -11.29
CA TYR A 198 -39.65 -16.74 -10.79
C TYR A 198 -38.60 -16.95 -11.90
N ALA A 199 -38.99 -17.60 -13.01
CA ALA A 199 -38.14 -17.78 -14.19
C ALA A 199 -38.09 -16.56 -15.13
N ASP A 200 -38.89 -15.52 -14.86
CA ASP A 200 -38.93 -14.31 -15.69
C ASP A 200 -37.78 -13.35 -15.37
N TRP A 201 -37.69 -12.28 -16.15
CA TRP A 201 -36.68 -11.24 -16.06
C TRP A 201 -37.33 -9.90 -15.72
N LEU A 202 -36.61 -9.09 -14.93
CA LEU A 202 -36.99 -7.73 -14.59
C LEU A 202 -36.15 -6.75 -15.43
N LYS A 203 -36.81 -5.86 -16.18
CA LYS A 203 -36.13 -4.80 -16.93
C LYS A 203 -36.10 -3.51 -16.10
N LEU A 204 -34.89 -3.00 -15.82
CA LEU A 204 -34.68 -1.79 -15.04
C LEU A 204 -33.89 -0.76 -15.86
N TYR A 205 -34.33 0.49 -15.79
CA TYR A 205 -33.60 1.64 -16.32
C TYR A 205 -33.20 2.56 -15.17
N ILE A 206 -31.90 2.68 -14.91
CA ILE A 206 -31.35 3.55 -13.88
C ILE A 206 -30.59 4.68 -14.57
N GLN A 207 -30.98 5.92 -14.29
CA GLN A 207 -30.24 7.10 -14.73
C GLN A 207 -29.39 7.56 -13.56
N GLY A 208 -28.07 7.39 -13.69
CA GLY A 208 -27.15 7.85 -12.66
C GLY A 208 -27.09 9.37 -12.57
N ASP A 209 -26.99 9.93 -11.36
CA ASP A 209 -26.74 11.35 -11.17
C ASP A 209 -25.23 11.69 -11.15
N ALA A 210 -24.91 12.99 -11.29
CA ALA A 210 -23.53 13.47 -11.29
C ALA A 210 -22.84 13.37 -9.91
N ALA A 211 -23.61 13.17 -8.83
CA ALA A 211 -23.11 13.04 -7.46
C ALA A 211 -22.73 11.59 -7.09
N GLY A 212 -23.00 10.62 -7.96
CA GLY A 212 -22.69 9.21 -7.71
C GLY A 212 -23.63 8.53 -6.73
N HIS A 213 -24.82 9.10 -6.50
CA HIS A 213 -25.81 8.55 -5.58
C HIS A 213 -26.88 7.74 -6.33
N ASN A 214 -26.62 6.47 -6.65
CA ASN A 214 -27.69 5.63 -7.24
C ASN A 214 -27.88 4.34 -6.45
N THR A 215 -28.58 4.46 -5.33
CA THR A 215 -29.10 3.32 -4.58
C THR A 215 -30.60 3.19 -4.85
N ALA A 216 -31.02 2.07 -5.44
CA ALA A 216 -32.43 1.73 -5.65
C ALA A 216 -32.78 0.49 -4.85
N THR A 217 -33.89 0.51 -4.12
CA THR A 217 -34.37 -0.68 -3.40
C THR A 217 -35.50 -1.35 -4.18
N VAL A 218 -35.38 -2.66 -4.43
CA VAL A 218 -36.44 -3.48 -5.01
C VAL A 218 -37.06 -4.33 -3.91
N GLN A 219 -38.32 -4.07 -3.59
CA GLN A 219 -39.11 -4.90 -2.69
C GLN A 219 -39.91 -5.94 -3.48
N ILE A 220 -39.76 -7.20 -3.09
CA ILE A 220 -40.58 -8.28 -3.62
C ILE A 220 -41.38 -8.92 -2.48
N VAL A 221 -42.54 -9.46 -2.83
CA VAL A 221 -43.25 -10.44 -2.02
C VAL A 221 -43.22 -11.74 -2.79
N VAL A 222 -42.51 -12.73 -2.25
CA VAL A 222 -42.62 -14.10 -2.75
C VAL A 222 -43.81 -14.71 -2.06
N SER A 223 -44.81 -15.07 -2.86
CA SER A 223 -45.93 -15.87 -2.40
C SER A 223 -45.72 -17.26 -2.95
N ASP A 224 -45.47 -18.23 -2.07
CA ASP A 224 -45.45 -19.66 -2.43
C ASP A 224 -46.87 -20.26 -2.44
N GLY A 225 -47.90 -19.42 -2.42
CA GLY A 225 -49.31 -19.79 -2.29
C GLY A 225 -49.77 -20.03 -0.85
N VAL A 226 -48.90 -19.84 0.14
CA VAL A 226 -49.13 -20.20 1.54
C VAL A 226 -48.70 -19.11 2.52
N GLN A 227 -47.52 -18.50 2.34
CA GLN A 227 -46.99 -17.40 3.14
C GLN A 227 -46.42 -16.30 2.23
N ASP A 228 -46.70 -15.04 2.55
CA ASP A 228 -46.12 -13.90 1.87
C ASP A 228 -44.82 -13.50 2.57
N VAL A 229 -43.67 -13.79 1.95
CA VAL A 229 -42.36 -13.38 2.47
C VAL A 229 -41.87 -12.17 1.70
N SER A 230 -41.72 -11.03 2.39
CA SER A 230 -41.18 -9.82 1.79
C SER A 230 -39.66 -9.75 1.94
N ALA A 231 -38.94 -9.45 0.85
CA ALA A 231 -37.51 -9.17 0.87
C ALA A 231 -37.21 -7.86 0.13
N THR A 232 -36.17 -7.15 0.56
CA THR A 232 -35.68 -5.93 -0.09
C THR A 232 -34.27 -6.18 -0.62
N ALA A 233 -34.09 -6.13 -1.94
CA ALA A 233 -32.77 -6.09 -2.55
C ALA A 233 -32.34 -4.63 -2.71
N VAL A 234 -31.08 -4.34 -2.38
CA VAL A 234 -30.45 -3.05 -2.64
C VAL A 234 -29.66 -3.18 -3.94
N LEU A 235 -30.04 -2.40 -4.94
CA LEU A 235 -29.27 -2.17 -6.15
C LEU A 235 -28.46 -0.90 -5.91
N SER A 236 -27.15 -0.98 -6.06
CA SER A 236 -26.28 0.19 -5.99
C SER A 236 -25.42 0.25 -7.23
N THR A 237 -25.31 1.41 -7.85
CA THR A 237 -24.19 1.71 -8.73
C THR A 237 -23.02 2.14 -7.83
N ALA A 238 -22.36 1.19 -7.19
CA ALA A 238 -21.17 1.53 -6.43
C ALA A 238 -20.05 1.80 -7.43
N ARG A 239 -19.56 3.04 -7.51
CA ARG A 239 -18.26 3.29 -8.12
C ARG A 239 -17.21 2.60 -7.24
N HIS A 240 -16.73 1.43 -7.65
CA HIS A 240 -15.48 0.88 -7.11
C HIS A 240 -14.38 1.63 -7.86
N GLU A 241 -13.95 2.78 -7.34
CA GLU A 241 -12.86 3.53 -7.97
C GLU A 241 -11.53 2.88 -7.57
N ALA A 242 -10.73 2.50 -8.56
CA ALA A 242 -9.34 2.12 -8.32
C ALA A 242 -8.54 3.35 -7.90
N PHE A 243 -7.90 3.28 -6.73
CA PHE A 243 -7.03 4.30 -6.16
C PHE A 243 -5.73 3.67 -5.65
N VAL A 244 -4.68 4.49 -5.54
CA VAL A 244 -3.41 4.05 -4.94
C VAL A 244 -3.59 3.88 -3.43
N SER A 245 -3.49 2.63 -2.97
CA SER A 245 -3.59 2.27 -1.56
C SER A 245 -2.28 2.50 -0.81
N SER A 246 -1.13 2.40 -1.47
CA SER A 246 0.17 2.73 -0.87
C SER A 246 1.27 3.00 -1.90
N ILE A 247 2.26 3.81 -1.51
CA ILE A 247 3.54 3.96 -2.19
C ILE A 247 4.63 3.74 -1.15
N THR A 248 5.44 2.70 -1.32
CA THR A 248 6.50 2.32 -0.38
C THR A 248 7.85 2.38 -1.07
N SER A 249 8.83 3.07 -0.47
CA SER A 249 10.20 3.07 -0.97
C SER A 249 10.81 1.67 -0.83
N MET A 250 11.40 1.17 -1.92
CA MET A 250 12.19 -0.07 -1.92
C MET A 250 13.69 0.19 -1.78
N GLY A 251 14.07 1.45 -1.54
CA GLY A 251 15.45 1.89 -1.47
C GLY A 251 15.99 2.43 -2.80
N GLY A 252 17.20 2.99 -2.73
CA GLY A 252 17.86 3.66 -3.84
C GLY A 252 19.01 4.53 -3.36
N THR A 253 19.78 5.04 -4.31
CA THR A 253 20.80 6.07 -4.05
C THR A 253 20.58 7.24 -5.00
N PRO A 254 20.97 8.47 -4.65
CA PRO A 254 20.86 9.60 -5.56
C PRO A 254 21.49 9.34 -6.95
N ASP A 255 22.58 8.56 -6.98
CA ASP A 255 23.33 8.22 -8.19
C ASP A 255 22.79 7.01 -8.96
N GLY A 256 22.10 6.07 -8.30
CA GLY A 256 21.53 4.86 -8.91
C GLY A 256 20.02 4.94 -9.17
N GLY A 257 19.37 6.04 -8.80
CA GLY A 257 17.91 6.16 -8.78
C GLY A 257 17.27 5.47 -7.58
N ALA A 258 15.95 5.49 -7.53
CA ALA A 258 15.15 4.80 -6.52
C ALA A 258 14.03 3.99 -7.15
N GLN A 259 13.63 2.93 -6.45
CA GLN A 259 12.46 2.15 -6.80
C GLN A 259 11.40 2.27 -5.72
N TYR A 260 10.14 2.32 -6.15
CA TYR A 260 8.98 2.42 -5.29
C TYR A 260 8.01 1.32 -5.66
N GLN A 261 7.47 0.63 -4.64
CA GLN A 261 6.32 -0.24 -4.81
C GLN A 261 5.06 0.59 -4.67
N VAL A 262 4.29 0.69 -5.75
CA VAL A 262 2.97 1.32 -5.80
C VAL A 262 1.93 0.21 -5.80
N THR A 263 1.01 0.27 -4.83
CA THR A 263 -0.08 -0.68 -4.71
C THR A 263 -1.41 0.04 -4.88
N PHE A 264 -2.32 -0.53 -5.66
CA PHE A 264 -3.69 -0.08 -5.83
C PHE A 264 -4.63 -0.89 -4.93
N ASN A 265 -5.80 -0.34 -4.59
CA ASN A 265 -6.86 -1.12 -3.92
C ASN A 265 -7.46 -2.19 -4.87
N ASP A 266 -7.39 -1.95 -6.19
CA ASP A 266 -7.91 -2.87 -7.19
C ASP A 266 -7.01 -3.14 -8.41
N ASN A 267 -7.40 -4.12 -9.23
CA ASN A 267 -6.67 -4.48 -10.45
C ASN A 267 -6.78 -3.35 -11.48
N VAL A 268 -5.65 -2.79 -11.90
CA VAL A 268 -5.61 -1.76 -12.95
C VAL A 268 -4.83 -2.23 -14.19
N THR A 269 -5.14 -1.63 -15.34
CA THR A 269 -4.34 -1.75 -16.56
C THR A 269 -4.07 -0.38 -17.18
N GLY A 270 -3.09 -0.31 -18.09
CA GLY A 270 -2.70 0.93 -18.74
C GLY A 270 -1.75 1.82 -17.92
N VAL A 271 -1.24 1.31 -16.79
CA VAL A 271 -0.27 2.03 -15.94
C VAL A 271 1.04 2.27 -16.69
N ASP A 272 1.41 3.53 -16.91
CA ASP A 272 2.64 3.95 -17.56
C ASP A 272 3.34 5.11 -16.81
N ALA A 273 4.46 5.59 -17.33
CA ALA A 273 5.25 6.62 -16.67
C ALA A 273 4.54 7.99 -16.59
N GLY A 274 3.60 8.27 -17.50
CA GLY A 274 2.81 9.50 -17.53
C GLY A 274 1.75 9.58 -16.43
N ASP A 275 1.46 8.45 -15.78
CA ASP A 275 0.51 8.40 -14.66
C ASP A 275 1.12 8.86 -13.33
N PHE A 276 2.44 9.10 -13.30
CA PHE A 276 3.18 9.47 -12.10
C PHE A 276 3.75 10.87 -12.23
N MET A 277 3.74 11.59 -11.10
CA MET A 277 4.41 12.88 -10.98
C MET A 277 5.47 12.85 -9.88
N LEU A 278 6.46 13.74 -9.99
CA LEU A 278 7.46 13.96 -8.96
C LEU A 278 7.23 15.33 -8.32
N VAL A 279 6.87 15.33 -7.04
CA VAL A 279 6.75 16.54 -6.23
C VAL A 279 8.13 16.88 -5.68
N LYS A 280 8.67 18.01 -6.12
CA LYS A 280 10.03 18.44 -5.77
C LYS A 280 10.09 19.50 -4.68
N THR A 281 11.15 19.46 -3.88
CA THR A 281 11.58 20.57 -3.03
C THR A 281 12.91 21.13 -3.53
N GLY A 282 13.12 22.44 -3.38
CA GLY A 282 14.35 23.11 -3.84
C GLY A 282 14.53 23.05 -5.37
N THR A 283 15.73 22.69 -5.80
CA THR A 283 16.11 22.52 -7.22
C THR A 283 16.19 21.05 -7.64
N ALA A 284 15.76 20.11 -6.77
CA ALA A 284 15.83 18.68 -7.06
C ALA A 284 15.02 18.34 -8.32
N ASP A 285 15.60 17.54 -9.21
CA ASP A 285 14.97 17.18 -10.49
C ASP A 285 15.34 15.75 -10.91
N GLY A 286 14.37 15.03 -11.47
CA GLY A 286 14.49 13.61 -11.82
C GLY A 286 13.31 13.19 -12.69
N THR A 287 13.37 11.96 -13.21
CA THR A 287 12.35 11.43 -14.12
C THR A 287 11.95 10.01 -13.76
N VAL A 288 10.69 9.66 -13.99
CA VAL A 288 10.24 8.25 -13.95
C VAL A 288 10.75 7.59 -15.23
N THR A 289 11.63 6.61 -15.10
CA THR A 289 12.32 5.97 -16.23
C THR A 289 11.72 4.62 -16.59
N ASN A 290 11.05 3.96 -15.66
CA ASN A 290 10.43 2.66 -15.89
C ASN A 290 9.27 2.42 -14.93
N VAL A 291 8.22 1.74 -15.43
CA VAL A 291 7.10 1.24 -14.64
C VAL A 291 6.90 -0.21 -15.03
N ASN A 292 6.97 -1.13 -14.07
CA ASN A 292 6.83 -2.56 -14.32
C ASN A 292 5.91 -3.20 -13.28
N GLY A 293 4.88 -3.90 -13.72
CA GLY A 293 3.92 -4.57 -12.85
C GLY A 293 2.63 -4.93 -13.57
N SER A 294 1.69 -5.48 -12.82
CA SER A 294 0.35 -5.81 -13.30
C SER A 294 -0.64 -5.95 -12.14
N GLY A 295 -1.93 -5.85 -12.47
CA GLY A 295 -3.00 -6.00 -11.49
C GLY A 295 -2.92 -4.89 -10.43
N LYS A 296 -2.69 -5.25 -9.17
CA LYS A 296 -2.66 -4.29 -8.06
C LYS A 296 -1.28 -3.71 -7.75
N SER A 297 -0.19 -4.26 -8.29
CA SER A 297 1.16 -3.95 -7.80
C SER A 297 2.11 -3.58 -8.94
N TYR A 298 2.75 -2.42 -8.79
CA TYR A 298 3.70 -1.86 -9.75
C TYR A 298 4.98 -1.41 -9.06
N VAL A 299 6.11 -1.67 -9.70
CA VAL A 299 7.41 -1.12 -9.35
C VAL A 299 7.70 0.05 -10.27
N VAL A 300 7.80 1.24 -9.68
CA VAL A 300 8.12 2.49 -10.37
C VAL A 300 9.57 2.85 -10.09
N THR A 301 10.35 3.05 -11.14
CA THR A 301 11.76 3.45 -11.06
C THR A 301 11.88 4.94 -11.40
N VAL A 302 12.42 5.69 -10.44
CA VAL A 302 12.89 7.06 -10.64
C VAL A 302 14.38 7.00 -10.93
N GLY A 303 14.81 7.63 -12.03
CA GLY A 303 16.20 7.69 -12.44
C GLY A 303 17.10 8.47 -11.46
N ALA A 304 18.35 8.69 -11.86
CA ALA A 304 19.29 9.51 -11.10
C ALA A 304 18.71 10.91 -10.84
N VAL A 305 18.95 11.41 -9.62
CA VAL A 305 18.40 12.69 -9.15
C VAL A 305 19.47 13.77 -9.21
N SER A 306 19.12 14.92 -9.78
CA SER A 306 19.96 16.12 -9.85
C SER A 306 19.42 17.22 -8.93
N GLY A 307 20.19 18.28 -8.67
CA GLY A 307 19.74 19.44 -7.87
C GLY A 307 19.74 19.25 -6.35
N LEU A 308 19.20 20.23 -5.62
CA LEU A 308 19.14 20.28 -4.15
C LEU A 308 17.69 20.09 -3.66
N GLY A 309 17.47 19.17 -2.72
CA GLY A 309 16.16 18.93 -2.11
C GLY A 309 15.74 17.46 -2.16
N SER A 310 14.43 17.21 -2.14
CA SER A 310 13.77 15.90 -2.17
C SER A 310 12.82 15.79 -3.38
N LEU A 311 12.57 14.57 -3.86
CA LEU A 311 11.71 14.28 -5.02
C LEU A 311 10.61 13.24 -4.73
N GLN A 312 9.51 13.63 -4.13
CA GLN A 312 8.44 12.69 -3.80
C GLN A 312 7.68 12.12 -5.00
N LEU A 313 7.59 10.79 -5.10
CA LEU A 313 6.73 10.13 -6.08
C LEU A 313 5.25 10.26 -5.68
N GLY A 314 4.43 10.70 -6.63
CA GLY A 314 2.98 10.76 -6.53
C GLY A 314 2.31 10.34 -7.84
N ILE A 315 0.98 10.38 -7.86
CA ILE A 315 0.15 10.08 -9.04
C ILE A 315 -0.27 11.38 -9.71
N ASP A 316 -0.23 11.42 -11.04
CA ASP A 316 -0.74 12.53 -11.83
C ASP A 316 -2.27 12.50 -11.91
N ALA A 317 -2.91 13.60 -11.49
CA ALA A 317 -4.34 13.82 -11.59
C ALA A 317 -4.86 13.91 -13.05
N GLY A 318 -3.96 13.90 -14.03
CA GLY A 318 -4.25 13.86 -15.47
C GLY A 318 -4.03 12.51 -16.16
N ALA A 319 -3.76 11.43 -15.41
CA ALA A 319 -3.50 10.08 -15.90
C ALA A 319 -4.70 9.49 -16.69
N ALA A 320 -4.74 9.75 -18.01
CA ALA A 320 -5.87 9.43 -18.88
C ALA A 320 -5.95 7.96 -19.32
N ASN A 321 -4.92 7.15 -19.03
CA ASN A 321 -4.76 5.79 -19.55
C ASN A 321 -5.01 4.69 -18.49
N LEU A 322 -5.13 5.06 -17.21
CA LEU A 322 -5.42 4.14 -16.12
C LEU A 322 -6.86 3.61 -16.21
N THR A 323 -7.01 2.29 -16.19
CA THR A 323 -8.31 1.62 -16.31
C THR A 323 -8.50 0.55 -15.24
N ASP A 324 -9.71 0.42 -14.72
CA ASP A 324 -10.09 -0.67 -13.82
C ASP A 324 -10.40 -1.95 -14.62
N THR A 325 -9.76 -3.05 -14.26
CA THR A 325 -9.83 -4.31 -15.01
C THR A 325 -11.10 -5.11 -14.72
N ASP A 326 -11.73 -4.91 -13.57
CA ASP A 326 -12.85 -5.74 -13.10
C ASP A 326 -14.20 -5.24 -13.66
N LEU A 327 -14.25 -4.00 -14.16
CA LEU A 327 -15.46 -3.35 -14.66
C LEU A 327 -15.44 -2.96 -16.15
N TYR A 328 -14.33 -3.14 -16.87
CA TYR A 328 -14.18 -2.72 -18.28
C TYR A 328 -14.59 -1.25 -18.52
N ASP A 329 -14.42 -0.39 -17.51
CA ASP A 329 -14.76 1.03 -17.56
C ASP A 329 -13.46 1.86 -17.63
N PRO A 330 -13.27 2.70 -18.67
CA PRO A 330 -12.21 3.69 -18.62
C PRO A 330 -12.46 4.65 -17.45
N ILE A 331 -11.44 4.89 -16.61
CA ILE A 331 -11.55 5.85 -15.50
C ILE A 331 -11.62 7.26 -16.13
N VAL A 332 -12.83 7.76 -16.38
CA VAL A 332 -13.06 9.09 -16.96
C VAL A 332 -13.54 10.07 -15.89
N GLY A 333 -12.61 10.89 -15.41
CA GLY A 333 -12.87 12.04 -14.57
C GLY A 333 -11.56 12.63 -14.09
N THR A 334 -11.37 13.95 -14.28
CA THR A 334 -10.26 14.66 -13.63
C THR A 334 -10.31 14.37 -12.14
N TYR A 335 -9.23 13.84 -11.56
CA TYR A 335 -9.11 13.50 -10.16
C TYR A 335 -9.45 14.73 -9.30
N SER A 336 -10.71 14.83 -8.85
CA SER A 336 -11.25 16.03 -8.20
C SER A 336 -12.00 15.72 -6.90
N HIS A 337 -11.81 14.55 -6.30
CA HIS A 337 -12.40 14.24 -5.00
C HIS A 337 -11.40 13.61 -4.03
N GLY A 338 -10.77 14.51 -3.25
CA GLY A 338 -10.72 14.36 -1.80
C GLY A 338 -9.74 13.36 -1.22
N TYR A 339 -8.48 13.78 -1.12
CA TYR A 339 -7.55 13.43 -0.03
C TYR A 339 -7.59 11.97 0.46
N GLY A 340 -7.25 11.02 -0.41
CA GLY A 340 -6.40 9.93 0.05
C GLY A 340 -5.06 10.55 0.42
N THR A 341 -4.65 10.38 1.68
CA THR A 341 -3.38 10.84 2.25
C THR A 341 -2.30 10.96 1.19
N THR A 342 -1.66 12.12 1.05
CA THR A 342 -0.46 12.26 0.25
C THR A 342 0.53 11.21 0.75
N TYR A 343 0.62 10.06 0.07
CA TYR A 343 1.53 9.00 0.47
C TYR A 343 2.92 9.46 0.06
N THR A 344 3.55 10.16 1.00
CA THR A 344 4.96 10.53 0.96
C THR A 344 5.76 9.26 1.17
N ALA A 345 6.14 8.60 0.08
CA ALA A 345 7.42 7.92 0.11
C ALA A 345 8.45 9.05 0.27
N ASP A 346 9.00 9.21 1.46
CA ASP A 346 10.02 10.22 1.74
C ASP A 346 11.27 9.87 0.93
N VAL A 347 11.78 10.86 0.21
CA VAL A 347 12.64 10.62 -0.95
C VAL A 347 14.08 10.90 -0.64
N LEU A 348 14.93 10.00 -1.18
CA LEU A 348 16.30 10.24 -1.62
C LEU A 348 16.73 11.67 -1.32
N SER A 349 17.11 11.92 -0.07
CA SER A 349 17.73 13.19 0.26
C SER A 349 19.02 13.19 -0.53
N VAL A 350 19.20 14.14 -1.45
CA VAL A 350 20.54 14.40 -2.00
C VAL A 350 21.32 15.07 -0.87
N ASN A 351 21.76 14.25 0.10
CA ASN A 351 22.53 14.72 1.24
C ASN A 351 23.94 14.98 0.72
N ARG A 352 24.22 16.22 0.34
CA ARG A 352 25.55 16.61 -0.10
C ARG A 352 26.47 16.59 1.11
N PRO A 353 27.70 16.10 0.98
CA PRO A 353 28.64 16.10 2.08
C PRO A 353 28.86 17.53 2.59
N ALA A 354 29.01 17.71 3.89
CA ALA A 354 29.37 19.01 4.43
C ALA A 354 30.84 19.33 4.10
N VAL A 355 31.14 20.61 3.87
CA VAL A 355 32.51 21.11 3.75
C VAL A 355 32.84 22.05 4.90
N LEU A 356 34.01 21.84 5.47
CA LEU A 356 34.64 22.72 6.46
C LEU A 356 35.69 23.55 5.73
N TRP A 357 35.79 24.83 6.03
CA TRP A 357 36.89 25.65 5.53
C TRP A 357 37.39 26.66 6.54
N THR A 358 38.67 27.01 6.44
CA THR A 358 39.32 28.08 7.20
C THR A 358 40.16 28.92 6.26
N ASP A 359 39.78 30.18 6.10
CA ASP A 359 40.60 31.22 5.48
C ASP A 359 41.64 31.65 6.52
N THR A 360 42.88 31.24 6.28
CA THR A 360 43.99 31.47 7.21
C THR A 360 44.53 32.90 7.10
N THR A 361 44.31 33.58 5.98
CA THR A 361 44.71 34.99 5.80
C THR A 361 43.73 35.91 6.53
N ALA A 362 42.43 35.72 6.32
CA ALA A 362 41.39 36.56 6.91
C ALA A 362 40.95 36.10 8.32
N SER A 363 41.47 34.96 8.81
CA SER A 363 41.08 34.34 10.08
C SER A 363 39.57 34.07 10.18
N GLN A 364 38.97 33.58 9.09
CA GLN A 364 37.55 33.21 9.01
C GLN A 364 37.41 31.71 8.83
N SER A 365 36.33 31.13 9.37
CA SER A 365 36.07 29.70 9.22
C SER A 365 34.59 29.39 9.13
N SER A 366 34.24 28.34 8.40
CA SER A 366 32.92 27.73 8.44
C SER A 366 33.03 26.28 8.87
N THR A 367 32.16 25.89 9.81
CA THR A 367 32.02 24.50 10.26
C THR A 367 30.90 23.75 9.54
N SER A 368 30.22 24.39 8.59
CA SER A 368 29.12 23.80 7.82
C SER A 368 28.80 24.67 6.61
N ALA A 369 29.61 24.59 5.56
CA ALA A 369 29.29 25.15 4.26
C ALA A 369 28.70 24.09 3.31
N ALA A 370 27.92 24.55 2.33
CA ALA A 370 27.32 23.70 1.32
C ALA A 370 28.17 23.68 0.04
N PHE A 371 28.23 22.53 -0.62
CA PHE A 371 28.78 22.40 -1.97
C PHE A 371 27.79 22.93 -3.03
N SER A 372 28.33 23.42 -4.13
CA SER A 372 27.60 23.69 -5.38
C SER A 372 27.51 22.43 -6.25
N PRO A 373 26.51 22.28 -7.13
CA PRO A 373 26.49 21.26 -8.18
C PRO A 373 27.80 21.24 -8.98
N TYR A 374 28.33 20.05 -9.24
CA TYR A 374 29.47 19.90 -10.13
C TYR A 374 29.03 20.10 -11.58
N GLU A 375 29.73 20.94 -12.32
CA GLU A 375 29.42 21.30 -13.71
C GLU A 375 30.49 20.81 -14.71
N GLY A 376 31.48 20.05 -14.24
CA GLY A 376 32.61 19.60 -15.05
C GLY A 376 32.43 18.24 -15.73
N PRO A 377 33.45 17.75 -16.45
CA PRO A 377 33.38 16.58 -17.34
C PRO A 377 33.58 15.22 -16.64
N VAL A 378 33.62 15.19 -15.30
CA VAL A 378 33.89 13.96 -14.54
C VAL A 378 32.57 13.36 -14.06
N ASP A 379 32.11 12.33 -14.75
CA ASP A 379 30.73 11.81 -14.62
C ASP A 379 30.35 11.30 -13.22
N TYR A 380 31.34 10.89 -12.41
CA TYR A 380 31.10 10.40 -11.05
C TYR A 380 31.05 11.53 -9.99
N LEU A 381 31.48 12.75 -10.33
CA LEU A 381 31.44 13.87 -9.40
C LEU A 381 30.09 14.57 -9.45
N ARG A 382 29.55 14.91 -8.28
CA ARG A 382 28.26 15.59 -8.14
C ARG A 382 28.35 16.94 -7.45
N SER A 383 29.45 17.16 -6.73
CA SER A 383 29.66 18.33 -5.88
C SER A 383 30.97 19.03 -6.12
N GLN A 384 30.93 20.37 -6.17
CA GLN A 384 32.10 21.21 -6.23
C GLN A 384 32.10 22.28 -5.13
N PHE A 385 33.27 22.52 -4.56
CA PHE A 385 33.52 23.67 -3.72
C PHE A 385 34.68 24.44 -4.31
N LEU A 386 34.39 25.66 -4.75
CA LEU A 386 35.34 26.52 -5.44
C LEU A 386 35.68 27.70 -4.53
N TRP A 387 36.92 27.75 -4.04
CA TRP A 387 37.42 28.94 -3.36
C TRP A 387 37.65 30.05 -4.39
N SER A 388 37.13 31.24 -4.09
CA SER A 388 37.14 32.38 -5.02
C SER A 388 38.14 33.48 -4.65
N SER A 389 38.79 33.39 -3.47
CA SER A 389 39.82 34.35 -3.05
C SER A 389 41.21 33.88 -3.51
N ASN A 390 42.19 34.77 -3.40
CA ASN A 390 43.62 34.46 -3.53
C ASN A 390 44.29 34.28 -2.15
N ASP A 391 43.48 34.09 -1.11
CA ASP A 391 43.92 33.86 0.26
C ASP A 391 44.20 32.38 0.49
N ASN A 392 45.15 32.10 1.40
CA ASN A 392 45.48 30.75 1.83
C ASN A 392 44.30 30.11 2.55
N VAL A 393 43.79 28.99 2.02
CA VAL A 393 42.62 28.31 2.56
C VAL A 393 42.90 26.86 2.95
N ALA A 394 42.35 26.42 4.07
CA ALA A 394 42.23 25.02 4.43
C ALA A 394 40.80 24.54 4.19
N ILE A 395 40.58 23.53 3.35
CA ILE A 395 39.28 22.98 2.96
C ILE A 395 39.25 21.48 3.27
N LYS A 396 38.19 21.01 3.95
CA LYS A 396 37.96 19.59 4.20
C LYS A 396 36.55 19.17 3.81
N ALA A 397 36.44 18.21 2.89
CA ALA A 397 35.19 17.54 2.61
C ALA A 397 34.95 16.41 3.63
N LEU A 398 33.72 16.30 4.13
CA LEU A 398 33.32 15.25 5.08
C LEU A 398 32.65 14.04 4.44
N GLY A 399 32.59 13.98 3.11
CA GLY A 399 32.08 12.82 2.38
C GLY A 399 32.59 12.77 0.95
N PRO A 400 32.19 11.73 0.20
CA PRO A 400 32.89 11.28 -0.99
C PRO A 400 32.49 12.00 -2.27
N ASN A 401 33.27 11.78 -3.32
CA ASN A 401 32.97 12.09 -4.72
C ASN A 401 32.80 13.59 -4.98
N VAL A 402 33.77 14.38 -4.50
CA VAL A 402 33.76 15.84 -4.59
C VAL A 402 34.89 16.41 -5.44
N TYR A 403 34.63 17.57 -6.03
CA TYR A 403 35.63 18.47 -6.59
C TYR A 403 35.94 19.59 -5.61
N LEU A 404 37.19 19.75 -5.20
CA LEU A 404 37.66 20.85 -4.37
C LEU A 404 38.64 21.70 -5.17
N ARG A 405 38.51 23.03 -5.10
CA ARG A 405 39.46 23.97 -5.70
C ARG A 405 39.91 25.03 -4.70
N GLY A 406 41.22 25.13 -4.47
CA GLY A 406 41.88 26.05 -3.54
C GLY A 406 42.06 27.49 -4.05
N GLY A 407 42.24 27.68 -5.36
CA GLY A 407 42.42 29.01 -5.94
C GLY A 407 43.90 29.36 -6.15
N ALA A 408 44.31 30.57 -5.79
CA ALA A 408 45.73 30.93 -5.75
C ALA A 408 46.13 31.12 -4.29
N GLY A 409 47.32 30.66 -3.89
CA GLY A 409 47.79 30.82 -2.52
C GLY A 409 48.63 29.65 -2.04
N GLN A 410 48.67 29.47 -0.73
CA GLN A 410 49.19 28.27 -0.09
C GLN A 410 48.05 27.53 0.58
N ASP A 411 47.46 26.58 -0.14
CA ASP A 411 46.19 25.97 0.25
C ASP A 411 46.37 24.55 0.78
N ALA A 412 45.41 24.11 1.61
CA ALA A 412 45.34 22.75 2.11
C ALA A 412 43.97 22.15 1.80
N LEU A 413 43.92 21.10 0.99
CA LEU A 413 42.67 20.44 0.60
C LEU A 413 42.68 18.99 1.10
N ALA A 414 41.61 18.55 1.74
CA ALA A 414 41.49 17.21 2.27
C ALA A 414 40.12 16.58 2.00
N VAL A 415 40.15 15.30 1.66
CA VAL A 415 38.95 14.46 1.50
C VAL A 415 39.04 13.24 2.42
N SER A 416 37.90 12.64 2.75
CA SER A 416 37.84 11.55 3.74
C SER A 416 37.44 10.18 3.19
N ALA A 417 36.87 10.12 1.97
CA ALA A 417 36.41 8.88 1.33
C ALA A 417 36.14 9.10 -0.17
N GLY A 418 36.03 8.02 -0.94
CA GLY A 418 35.54 8.01 -2.33
C GLY A 418 36.52 8.57 -3.35
N SER A 419 36.12 8.62 -4.62
CA SER A 419 36.99 9.10 -5.72
C SER A 419 36.81 10.60 -5.88
N ASN A 420 37.83 11.40 -5.61
CA ASN A 420 37.71 12.86 -5.58
C ASN A 420 38.63 13.55 -6.59
N VAL A 421 38.38 14.83 -6.79
CA VAL A 421 39.27 15.70 -7.55
C VAL A 421 39.69 16.87 -6.67
N LEU A 422 40.99 16.96 -6.38
CA LEU A 422 41.57 18.02 -5.57
C LEU A 422 42.45 18.90 -6.45
N ASP A 423 42.00 20.13 -6.69
CA ASP A 423 42.71 21.14 -7.45
C ASP A 423 43.28 22.20 -6.52
N GLY A 424 44.59 22.09 -6.26
CA GLY A 424 45.30 23.06 -5.42
C GLY A 424 45.39 24.44 -6.09
N GLY A 425 45.18 24.53 -7.40
CA GLY A 425 45.42 25.75 -8.15
C GLY A 425 46.89 26.22 -8.08
N GLY A 426 47.09 27.53 -8.04
CA GLY A 426 48.43 28.15 -8.10
C GLY A 426 49.10 28.25 -6.72
N GLY A 427 50.43 28.13 -6.67
CA GLY A 427 51.21 28.20 -5.44
C GLY A 427 51.50 26.84 -4.80
N SER A 428 51.77 26.82 -3.49
CA SER A 428 52.27 25.64 -2.77
C SER A 428 51.16 24.98 -1.96
N ASN A 429 50.79 23.74 -2.30
CA ASN A 429 49.56 23.14 -1.81
C ASN A 429 49.77 21.86 -0.99
N PHE A 430 48.90 21.62 -0.03
CA PHE A 430 48.87 20.40 0.77
C PHE A 430 47.59 19.61 0.46
N LEU A 431 47.72 18.55 -0.34
CA LEU A 431 46.58 17.79 -0.87
C LEU A 431 46.51 16.42 -0.21
N VAL A 432 45.41 16.11 0.46
CA VAL A 432 45.23 14.87 1.23
C VAL A 432 44.13 14.03 0.60
N GLY A 433 44.54 12.92 -0.02
CA GLY A 433 43.63 11.91 -0.57
C GLY A 433 42.88 11.13 0.51
N ALA A 434 41.88 10.37 0.08
CA ALA A 434 40.95 9.67 0.95
C ALA A 434 41.55 8.37 1.54
N THR A 435 41.51 8.23 2.87
CA THR A 435 42.07 7.06 3.58
C THR A 435 41.17 5.83 3.49
N GLY A 436 41.72 4.61 3.29
CA GLY A 436 40.94 3.36 3.36
C GLY A 436 41.57 2.19 2.60
N GLN A 437 40.93 1.01 2.64
CA GLN A 437 41.38 -0.18 1.89
C GLN A 437 41.09 -0.10 0.38
N ASP A 438 40.20 0.81 -0.01
CA ASP A 438 39.94 1.21 -1.38
C ASP A 438 40.15 2.71 -1.62
N GLY A 439 39.93 3.60 -0.64
CA GLY A 439 40.19 5.05 -0.70
C GLY A 439 39.31 5.83 -1.69
N GLY A 440 39.01 5.23 -2.84
CA GLY A 440 38.63 5.88 -4.09
C GLY A 440 39.86 6.04 -5.00
N SER A 441 39.64 6.43 -6.24
CA SER A 441 40.71 6.89 -7.12
C SER A 441 40.69 8.41 -7.13
N ASP A 442 41.67 9.03 -6.49
CA ASP A 442 41.76 10.48 -6.38
C ASP A 442 42.58 11.07 -7.52
N VAL A 443 42.14 12.24 -8.02
CA VAL A 443 42.86 13.03 -9.01
C VAL A 443 43.33 14.33 -8.39
N PHE A 444 44.62 14.57 -8.42
CA PHE A 444 45.24 15.80 -7.92
C PHE A 444 45.66 16.69 -9.09
N PHE A 445 45.29 17.96 -9.04
CA PHE A 445 45.77 18.98 -9.97
C PHE A 445 46.74 19.92 -9.28
N ILE A 446 47.88 20.13 -9.95
CA ILE A 446 48.92 21.07 -9.56
C ILE A 446 49.10 22.03 -10.73
N ASP A 447 48.83 23.32 -10.50
CA ASP A 447 49.03 24.35 -11.50
C ASP A 447 50.34 25.10 -11.27
N ALA A 448 51.28 24.96 -12.21
CA ALA A 448 52.56 25.64 -12.18
C ALA A 448 52.76 26.54 -13.41
N GLN A 449 51.66 26.93 -14.08
CA GLN A 449 51.71 27.77 -15.27
C GLN A 449 51.99 29.25 -14.99
N ASP A 450 51.93 29.67 -13.72
CA ASP A 450 52.26 31.03 -13.28
C ASP A 450 53.78 31.32 -13.31
N GLY A 451 54.61 30.28 -13.46
CA GLY A 451 56.06 30.37 -13.51
C GLY A 451 56.72 30.65 -12.16
N LEU A 452 55.95 30.67 -11.07
CA LEU A 452 56.46 30.83 -9.71
C LEU A 452 56.97 29.50 -9.16
N ALA A 453 57.95 29.59 -8.25
CA ALA A 453 58.42 28.40 -7.56
C ALA A 453 57.31 27.86 -6.63
N SER A 454 56.87 26.62 -6.84
CA SER A 454 55.82 25.98 -6.06
C SER A 454 56.26 24.65 -5.47
N TRP A 455 55.76 24.34 -4.28
CA TRP A 455 55.97 23.07 -3.60
C TRP A 455 54.64 22.50 -3.14
N SER A 456 54.20 21.41 -3.76
CA SER A 456 52.99 20.70 -3.35
C SER A 456 53.35 19.39 -2.63
N THR A 457 52.62 19.09 -1.55
CA THR A 457 52.71 17.81 -0.83
C THR A 457 51.41 17.06 -1.07
N VAL A 458 51.50 15.84 -1.59
CA VAL A 458 50.36 14.93 -1.74
C VAL A 458 50.48 13.84 -0.69
N VAL A 459 49.45 13.70 0.13
CA VAL A 459 49.37 12.71 1.21
C VAL A 459 48.37 11.63 0.82
N ASN A 460 48.72 10.38 1.13
CA ASN A 460 47.91 9.20 0.83
C ASN A 460 47.71 8.98 -0.68
N PHE A 461 48.81 9.06 -1.45
CA PHE A 461 48.83 8.71 -2.87
C PHE A 461 49.01 7.20 -3.05
N HIS A 462 48.03 6.51 -3.63
CA HIS A 462 47.99 5.06 -3.74
C HIS A 462 47.35 4.57 -5.06
N ALA A 463 47.23 3.25 -5.22
CA ALA A 463 46.71 2.62 -6.43
C ALA A 463 45.39 3.22 -6.92
N GLY A 464 45.37 3.60 -8.20
CA GLY A 464 44.24 4.28 -8.84
C GLY A 464 44.37 5.80 -8.88
N ASP A 465 45.21 6.39 -8.02
CA ASP A 465 45.36 7.83 -7.97
C ASP A 465 46.20 8.36 -9.13
N THR A 466 45.90 9.60 -9.51
CA THR A 466 46.64 10.31 -10.55
C THR A 466 46.93 11.75 -10.16
N ILE A 467 48.12 12.24 -10.48
CA ILE A 467 48.49 13.66 -10.36
C ILE A 467 48.66 14.21 -11.77
N THR A 468 48.05 15.36 -12.05
CA THR A 468 48.28 16.14 -13.26
C THR A 468 48.99 17.44 -12.91
N ILE A 469 50.17 17.63 -13.48
CA ILE A 469 51.02 18.82 -13.30
C ILE A 469 50.95 19.64 -14.59
N TRP A 470 50.28 20.78 -14.52
CA TRP A 470 50.13 21.70 -15.65
C TRP A 470 51.35 22.59 -15.83
N GLY A 471 51.63 22.99 -17.08
CA GLY A 471 52.79 23.81 -17.43
C GLY A 471 54.02 23.03 -17.89
N TYR A 472 53.91 21.70 -18.02
CA TYR A 472 54.95 20.88 -18.63
C TYR A 472 55.07 21.17 -20.13
N SER A 473 56.28 21.12 -20.69
CA SER A 473 56.56 21.39 -22.10
C SER A 473 57.65 20.47 -22.66
N SER A 474 57.87 20.50 -23.97
CA SER A 474 58.95 19.72 -24.62
C SER A 474 60.36 20.08 -24.14
N THR A 475 60.54 21.23 -23.50
CA THR A 475 61.82 21.65 -22.93
C THR A 475 61.91 21.38 -21.43
N SER A 476 60.84 20.91 -20.79
CA SER A 476 60.83 20.68 -19.35
C SER A 476 61.65 19.44 -18.97
N THR A 477 62.24 19.46 -17.78
CA THR A 477 62.98 18.31 -17.23
C THR A 477 62.45 17.96 -15.85
N SER A 478 62.61 16.70 -15.43
CA SER A 478 62.25 16.29 -14.08
C SER A 478 63.16 15.20 -13.55
N THR A 479 63.42 15.23 -12.25
CA THR A 479 64.22 14.26 -11.50
C THR A 479 63.57 13.95 -10.17
N TRP A 480 63.88 12.79 -9.59
CA TRP A 480 63.36 12.39 -8.28
C TRP A 480 64.41 12.57 -7.18
N GLY A 481 64.04 13.27 -6.10
CA GLY A 481 64.77 13.38 -4.84
C GLY A 481 64.19 12.46 -3.76
N ALA A 482 65.00 12.09 -2.78
CA ALA A 482 64.59 11.19 -1.69
C ALA A 482 64.42 11.96 -0.37
N ASP A 483 63.35 11.64 0.38
CA ASP A 483 63.11 12.11 1.75
C ASP A 483 63.11 13.64 1.90
N GLU A 484 62.46 14.31 0.95
CA GLU A 484 62.26 15.77 0.94
C GLU A 484 60.82 16.12 1.33
N GLY A 485 60.56 17.39 1.63
CA GLY A 485 59.24 17.92 2.02
C GLY A 485 59.16 18.39 3.47
N ALA A 486 57.96 18.74 3.91
CA ALA A 486 57.70 19.23 5.26
C ALA A 486 57.93 18.14 6.33
N ASP A 487 58.36 18.54 7.52
CA ASP A 487 58.55 17.61 8.64
C ASP A 487 57.23 16.87 8.97
N GLY A 488 57.30 15.54 9.06
CA GLY A 488 56.13 14.67 9.24
C GLY A 488 55.47 14.19 7.94
N PHE A 489 55.80 14.80 6.80
CA PHE A 489 55.23 14.48 5.48
C PHE A 489 56.30 14.37 4.39
N LYS A 490 57.49 13.90 4.76
CA LYS A 490 58.58 13.67 3.81
C LYS A 490 58.32 12.47 2.93
N GLY A 491 58.94 12.46 1.76
CA GLY A 491 58.87 11.34 0.83
C GLY A 491 59.67 11.58 -0.44
N ALA A 492 59.44 10.73 -1.44
CA ALA A 492 59.96 10.91 -2.78
C ALA A 492 59.38 12.19 -3.38
N THR A 493 60.27 13.06 -3.88
CA THR A 493 59.88 14.37 -4.41
C THR A 493 60.25 14.48 -5.87
N LEU A 494 59.26 14.72 -6.73
CA LEU A 494 59.49 15.10 -8.11
C LEU A 494 59.96 16.55 -8.13
N GLN A 495 61.12 16.78 -8.71
CA GLN A 495 61.70 18.10 -8.95
C GLN A 495 61.61 18.37 -10.44
N ALA A 496 60.71 19.26 -10.85
CA ALA A 496 60.50 19.61 -12.25
C ALA A 496 61.00 21.03 -12.52
N ALA A 497 61.75 21.19 -13.60
CA ALA A 497 62.08 22.47 -14.21
C ALA A 497 61.15 22.69 -15.40
N LEU A 498 60.05 23.40 -15.15
CA LEU A 498 59.05 23.73 -16.16
C LEU A 498 59.51 24.95 -16.96
N GLY A 499 59.54 24.84 -18.30
CA GLY A 499 59.90 25.93 -19.22
C GLY A 499 61.29 25.87 -19.88
N GLY A 500 62.16 24.90 -19.56
CA GLY A 500 63.47 24.80 -20.21
C GLY A 500 64.46 23.81 -19.58
N ALA A 501 65.24 23.12 -20.41
CA ALA A 501 66.28 22.20 -19.95
C ALA A 501 67.49 23.01 -19.47
N GLY A 502 67.93 22.80 -18.23
CA GLY A 502 69.10 23.46 -17.63
C GLY A 502 68.79 24.55 -16.59
N GLY A 503 67.53 24.80 -16.25
CA GLY A 503 67.12 25.64 -15.12
C GLY A 503 67.08 24.87 -13.79
N SER A 504 67.15 25.58 -12.66
CA SER A 504 66.80 25.00 -11.35
C SER A 504 65.32 24.60 -11.32
N ALA A 505 64.99 23.52 -10.62
CA ALA A 505 63.60 23.10 -10.46
C ALA A 505 62.76 24.23 -9.82
N ASN A 506 61.60 24.47 -10.41
CA ASN A 506 60.62 25.49 -9.99
C ASN A 506 59.29 24.85 -9.57
N THR A 507 59.12 23.54 -9.76
CA THR A 507 57.94 22.82 -9.27
C THR A 507 58.37 21.57 -8.54
N TYR A 508 57.94 21.44 -7.30
CA TYR A 508 58.25 20.33 -6.42
C TYR A 508 56.96 19.63 -6.03
N VAL A 509 56.92 18.30 -6.16
CA VAL A 509 55.78 17.48 -5.74
C VAL A 509 56.27 16.35 -4.84
N THR A 510 56.05 16.49 -3.53
CA THR A 510 56.38 15.46 -2.55
C THR A 510 55.23 14.47 -2.42
N LEU A 511 55.51 13.18 -2.61
CA LEU A 511 54.59 12.10 -2.32
C LEU A 511 54.87 11.56 -0.92
N ALA A 512 54.15 12.08 0.07
CA ALA A 512 54.44 11.84 1.47
C ALA A 512 54.35 10.35 1.83
N GLY A 513 55.39 9.84 2.50
CA GLY A 513 55.49 8.44 2.92
C GLY A 513 55.94 7.45 1.84
N LEU A 514 56.04 7.85 0.57
CA LEU A 514 56.57 6.99 -0.50
C LEU A 514 58.09 7.14 -0.61
N SER A 515 58.79 6.02 -0.81
CA SER A 515 60.23 5.98 -1.09
C SER A 515 60.51 6.03 -2.59
N LEU A 516 61.77 6.27 -2.98
CA LEU A 516 62.16 6.16 -4.39
C LEU A 516 61.94 4.76 -4.98
N ALA A 517 61.99 3.71 -4.15
CA ALA A 517 61.69 2.35 -4.59
C ALA A 517 60.19 2.20 -4.93
N ASP A 518 59.31 2.82 -4.14
CA ASP A 518 57.87 2.81 -4.41
C ASP A 518 57.56 3.54 -5.72
N ILE A 519 58.22 4.67 -5.98
CA ILE A 519 58.10 5.39 -7.26
C ILE A 519 58.49 4.49 -8.43
N GLN A 520 59.63 3.80 -8.34
CA GLN A 520 60.12 2.93 -9.41
C GLN A 520 59.21 1.74 -9.69
N ASN A 521 58.57 1.20 -8.66
CA ASN A 521 57.77 -0.02 -8.77
C ASN A 521 56.29 0.25 -9.10
N HIS A 522 55.76 1.40 -8.66
CA HIS A 522 54.32 1.64 -8.67
C HIS A 522 53.89 2.89 -9.44
N VAL A 523 54.79 3.84 -9.74
CA VAL A 523 54.41 5.12 -10.36
C VAL A 523 54.88 5.21 -11.81
N THR A 524 53.93 5.39 -12.74
CA THR A 524 54.24 5.71 -14.13
C THR A 524 54.19 7.22 -14.34
N GLN A 525 55.24 7.77 -14.96
CA GLN A 525 55.31 9.16 -15.39
C GLN A 525 55.07 9.27 -16.90
N THR A 526 54.05 10.01 -17.32
CA THR A 526 53.70 10.22 -18.74
C THR A 526 53.52 11.70 -19.07
N VAL A 527 53.70 12.06 -20.34
CA VAL A 527 53.41 13.40 -20.84
C VAL A 527 52.14 13.31 -21.68
N GLY A 528 51.16 14.15 -21.34
CA GLY A 528 49.90 14.26 -22.06
C GLY A 528 49.69 15.65 -22.66
N THR A 529 48.66 15.75 -23.50
CA THR A 529 48.21 17.01 -24.11
C THR A 529 46.71 17.15 -23.91
N SER A 530 46.25 18.32 -23.47
CA SER A 530 44.82 18.61 -23.34
C SER A 530 44.14 18.70 -24.71
N GLY A 531 42.89 18.24 -24.79
CA GLY A 531 42.15 18.20 -26.06
C GLY A 531 41.92 19.59 -26.66
N ALA A 532 41.32 20.51 -25.89
CA ALA A 532 41.09 21.89 -26.33
C ALA A 532 42.19 22.81 -25.78
N GLY A 533 43.03 23.35 -26.66
CA GLY A 533 44.10 24.31 -26.32
C GLY A 533 45.53 23.75 -26.37
N GLY A 534 45.70 22.43 -26.47
CA GLY A 534 47.00 21.81 -26.71
C GLY A 534 48.01 22.00 -25.56
N LEU A 535 47.53 22.25 -24.34
CA LEU A 535 48.39 22.41 -23.17
C LEU A 535 48.98 21.05 -22.80
N THR A 536 50.30 20.99 -22.72
CA THR A 536 51.01 19.80 -22.29
C THR A 536 51.09 19.73 -20.76
N TYR A 537 50.96 18.54 -20.22
CA TYR A 537 51.04 18.27 -18.78
C TYR A 537 51.87 17.02 -18.52
N LEU A 538 52.38 16.92 -17.29
CA LEU A 538 52.98 15.71 -16.77
C LEU A 538 51.97 14.99 -15.89
N ALA A 539 51.74 13.70 -16.14
CA ALA A 539 50.88 12.87 -15.33
C ALA A 539 51.69 11.82 -14.57
N LEU A 540 51.39 11.66 -13.29
CA LEU A 540 51.86 10.57 -12.44
C LEU A 540 50.67 9.67 -12.11
N THR A 541 50.77 8.37 -12.38
CA THR A 541 49.70 7.41 -12.04
C THR A 541 50.27 6.32 -11.17
N TYR A 542 49.61 6.02 -10.05
CA TYR A 542 49.99 4.93 -9.17
C TYR A 542 49.25 3.64 -9.54
N HIS A 543 49.99 2.55 -9.67
CA HIS A 543 49.50 1.21 -9.97
C HIS A 543 49.69 0.26 -8.79
N GLY A 544 48.72 -0.63 -8.59
CA GLY A 544 48.71 -1.62 -7.50
C GLY A 544 49.73 -2.74 -7.65
#